data_AF-Q8H9D1-F1
#
_entry.id   AF-Q8H9D1-F1
#
_cell.length_a   1.000
_cell.length_b   1.000
_cell.length_c   1.000
_cell.angle_alpha   90.00
_cell.angle_beta   90.00
_cell.angle_gamma   90.00
#
_symmetry.space_group_name_H-M   'P 1'
#
loop_
_entity.id
_entity.type
_entity.pdbx_description
1 polymer ?
#
loop_
_entity_poly.entity_id
_entity_poly.type
_entity_poly.pdbx_seq_one_letter_code
_entity_poly.pdbx_strand_id
1 'polypeptide(L)'
;AQPGAAGPPNDKVVILGDGNTKAVFNKEEDIGTYTINAVDDPKTLNKILYIKPPHNIITLNELVSLWEKKTGKNLERLYVPEEQVLKNIQEASVPMNVGLSIYHTAFVKGDHTNFEIEPSFGVEASEVYPDVKYTPIDEILNQYV
;
A
#
# COMPACT_ATOMS: atom_id res chain seq x y z
N ALA A 1 -0.50 -8.07 -0.32
CA ALA A 1 0.51 -8.88 -1.05
C ALA A 1 1.30 -9.71 -0.04
N GLN A 2 1.36 -11.03 -0.24
CA GLN A 2 2.23 -11.92 0.54
C GLN A 2 3.36 -12.36 -0.41
N PRO A 3 4.66 -12.22 -0.05
CA PRO A 3 5.73 -12.65 -0.93
C PRO A 3 5.54 -14.13 -1.30
N GLY A 4 5.49 -14.43 -2.60
CA GLY A 4 5.34 -15.80 -3.10
C GLY A 4 3.94 -16.41 -3.04
N ALA A 5 2.90 -15.65 -2.68
CA ALA A 5 1.52 -16.14 -2.77
C ALA A 5 1.01 -16.12 -4.22
N ALA A 6 0.30 -17.18 -4.62
CA ALA A 6 -0.29 -17.33 -5.96
C ALA A 6 -1.60 -16.54 -6.15
N GLY A 7 -2.12 -15.89 -5.10
CA GLY A 7 -3.38 -15.15 -5.14
C GLY A 7 -3.80 -14.62 -3.77
N PRO A 8 -5.04 -14.11 -3.66
CA PRO A 8 -5.61 -13.66 -2.39
C PRO A 8 -5.68 -14.79 -1.35
N PRO A 9 -5.58 -14.47 -0.05
CA PRO A 9 -5.68 -15.46 1.01
C PRO A 9 -7.10 -16.05 1.11
N ASN A 10 -7.18 -17.38 1.28
CA ASN A 10 -8.45 -18.10 1.44
C ASN A 10 -8.73 -18.59 2.87
N ASP A 11 -7.68 -18.95 3.63
CA ASP A 11 -7.82 -19.53 4.98
C ASP A 11 -7.05 -18.73 6.05
N LYS A 12 -5.85 -18.27 5.71
CA LYS A 12 -4.93 -17.57 6.63
C LYS A 12 -4.23 -16.41 5.96
N VAL A 13 -3.86 -15.41 6.76
CA VAL A 13 -3.11 -14.24 6.31
C VAL A 13 -2.03 -13.88 7.33
N VAL A 14 -0.84 -13.55 6.84
CA VAL A 14 0.26 -13.07 7.68
C VAL A 14 0.21 -11.54 7.74
N ILE A 15 0.29 -10.97 8.92
CA ILE A 15 0.28 -9.52 9.15
C ILE A 15 1.61 -9.15 9.79
N LEU A 16 2.38 -8.27 9.15
CA LEU A 16 3.66 -7.80 9.70
C LEU A 16 3.38 -6.74 10.78
N GLY A 17 4.06 -6.85 11.92
CA GLY A 17 3.79 -6.00 13.08
C GLY A 17 2.42 -6.30 13.70
N ASP A 18 1.75 -5.26 14.18
CA ASP A 18 0.39 -5.33 14.74
C ASP A 18 -0.72 -5.13 13.69
N GLY A 19 -0.34 -4.77 12.45
CA GLY A 19 -1.25 -4.51 11.35
C GLY A 19 -1.99 -3.18 11.37
N ASN A 20 -1.64 -2.25 12.27
CA ASN A 20 -2.32 -0.96 12.45
C ASN A 20 -1.60 0.22 11.79
N THR A 21 -0.41 0.01 11.24
CA THR A 21 0.29 1.01 10.42
C THR A 21 -0.44 1.23 9.10
N LYS A 22 -0.67 2.48 8.73
CA LYS A 22 -1.31 2.85 7.48
C LYS A 22 -0.35 2.69 6.30
N ALA A 23 -0.88 2.19 5.19
CA ALA A 23 -0.21 2.13 3.90
C ALA A 23 -1.16 2.62 2.80
N VAL A 24 -0.61 2.89 1.63
CA VAL A 24 -1.32 3.46 0.47
C VAL A 24 -1.35 2.42 -0.62
N PHE A 25 -2.53 2.15 -1.19
CA PHE A 25 -2.73 1.17 -2.26
C PHE A 25 -3.43 1.80 -3.45
N ASN A 26 -2.74 1.92 -4.59
CA ASN A 26 -3.30 2.52 -5.79
C ASN A 26 -3.38 1.50 -6.92
N LYS A 27 -4.39 1.66 -7.79
CA LYS A 27 -4.49 0.89 -9.02
C LYS A 27 -3.44 1.37 -10.02
N GLU A 28 -2.85 0.46 -10.78
CA GLU A 28 -1.75 0.76 -11.70
C GLU A 28 -2.16 1.77 -12.78
N GLU A 29 -3.39 1.70 -13.29
CA GLU A 29 -3.89 2.66 -14.29
C GLU A 29 -4.10 4.07 -13.71
N ASP A 30 -4.43 4.18 -12.42
CA ASP A 30 -4.54 5.48 -11.75
C ASP A 30 -3.16 6.10 -11.56
N ILE A 31 -2.14 5.28 -11.21
CA ILE A 31 -0.74 5.72 -11.16
C ILE A 31 -0.31 6.26 -12.54
N GLY A 32 -0.63 5.53 -13.62
CA GLY A 32 -0.34 5.97 -14.98
C GLY A 32 -1.03 7.29 -15.33
N THR A 33 -2.30 7.43 -14.96
CA THR A 33 -3.09 8.66 -15.21
C THR A 33 -2.48 9.87 -14.51
N TYR A 34 -2.19 9.77 -13.21
CA TYR A 34 -1.55 10.86 -12.47
C TYR A 34 -0.16 11.19 -13.00
N THR A 35 0.61 10.16 -13.38
CA THR A 35 1.94 10.35 -13.96
C THR A 35 1.89 11.18 -15.24
N ILE A 36 0.96 10.86 -16.16
CA ILE A 36 0.81 11.60 -17.43
C ILE A 36 0.30 13.02 -17.21
N ASN A 37 -0.65 13.22 -16.30
CA ASN A 37 -1.15 14.57 -15.97
C ASN A 37 -0.05 15.49 -15.44
N ALA A 38 0.97 14.93 -14.78
CA ALA A 38 2.06 15.67 -14.18
C ALA A 38 3.22 16.01 -15.12
N VAL A 39 3.27 15.48 -16.35
CA VAL A 39 4.44 15.64 -17.24
C VAL A 39 4.69 17.10 -17.61
N ASP A 40 3.63 17.82 -17.98
CA ASP A 40 3.72 19.20 -18.51
C ASP A 40 3.07 20.23 -17.56
N ASP A 41 2.68 19.84 -16.35
CA ASP A 41 2.03 20.74 -15.38
C ASP A 41 3.08 21.59 -14.63
N PRO A 42 3.04 22.94 -14.72
CA PRO A 42 3.95 23.78 -13.95
C PRO A 42 3.89 23.58 -12.43
N LYS A 43 2.77 23.06 -11.89
CA LYS A 43 2.61 22.77 -10.45
C LYS A 43 3.51 21.62 -9.97
N THR A 44 3.92 20.72 -10.87
CA THR A 44 4.74 19.53 -10.56
C THR A 44 6.21 19.70 -10.98
N LEU A 45 6.55 20.81 -11.64
CA LEU A 45 7.93 21.12 -12.05
C LEU A 45 8.88 21.14 -10.83
N ASN A 46 9.91 20.29 -10.87
CA ASN A 46 10.88 20.11 -9.79
C ASN A 46 10.24 19.72 -8.43
N LYS A 47 9.13 18.97 -8.46
CA LYS A 47 8.45 18.44 -7.27
C LYS A 47 8.43 16.91 -7.26
N ILE A 48 8.25 16.36 -6.07
CA ILE A 48 7.82 14.98 -5.86
C ILE A 48 6.29 14.96 -5.89
N LEU A 49 5.72 14.18 -6.81
CA LEU A 49 4.29 13.91 -6.84
C LEU A 49 3.98 12.69 -5.97
N TYR A 50 3.33 12.90 -4.83
CA TYR A 50 2.85 11.83 -3.97
C TYR A 50 1.44 11.40 -4.42
N ILE A 51 1.21 10.10 -4.56
CA ILE A 51 -0.11 9.56 -4.92
C ILE A 51 -0.69 8.89 -3.67
N LYS A 52 -1.40 9.65 -2.84
CA LYS A 52 -1.94 9.20 -1.55
C LYS A 52 -3.43 9.56 -1.41
N PRO A 53 -4.29 9.11 -2.35
CA PRO A 53 -5.70 9.44 -2.31
C PRO A 53 -6.36 8.93 -1.00
N PRO A 54 -7.22 9.73 -0.34
CA PRO A 54 -7.70 9.43 1.01
C PRO A 54 -8.35 8.05 1.21
N HIS A 55 -9.15 7.55 0.26
CA HIS A 55 -9.82 6.26 0.39
C HIS A 55 -8.90 5.04 0.19
N ASN A 56 -7.65 5.28 -0.21
CA ASN A 56 -6.65 4.23 -0.44
C ASN A 56 -5.62 4.15 0.68
N ILE A 57 -5.75 4.99 1.72
CA ILE A 57 -4.93 4.97 2.92
C ILE A 57 -5.60 4.07 3.96
N ILE A 58 -5.08 2.86 4.13
CA ILE A 58 -5.69 1.82 4.95
C ILE A 58 -4.62 0.99 5.66
N THR A 59 -4.95 0.39 6.79
CA THR A 59 -4.11 -0.55 7.52
C THR A 59 -4.25 -1.98 6.98
N LEU A 60 -3.30 -2.87 7.28
CA LEU A 60 -3.45 -4.29 6.91
C LEU A 60 -4.65 -4.94 7.62
N ASN A 61 -4.93 -4.58 8.88
CA ASN A 61 -6.09 -5.10 9.60
C ASN A 61 -7.41 -4.72 8.93
N GLU A 62 -7.55 -3.48 8.48
CA GLU A 62 -8.72 -3.01 7.75
C GLU A 62 -8.82 -3.63 6.35
N LEU A 63 -7.69 -3.78 5.64
CA LEU A 63 -7.64 -4.44 4.33
C LEU A 63 -8.11 -5.90 4.42
N VAL A 64 -7.66 -6.64 5.43
CA VAL A 64 -8.11 -8.01 5.70
C VAL A 64 -9.62 -8.02 6.01
N SER A 65 -10.11 -7.12 6.86
CA SER A 65 -11.53 -7.02 7.17
C SER A 65 -12.39 -6.72 5.94
N LEU A 66 -11.92 -5.86 5.02
CA LEU A 66 -12.60 -5.60 3.74
C LEU A 66 -12.67 -6.87 2.88
N TRP A 67 -11.58 -7.63 2.81
CA TRP A 67 -11.52 -8.88 2.08
C TRP A 67 -12.45 -9.96 2.66
N GLU A 68 -12.46 -10.13 3.98
CA GLU A 68 -13.36 -11.05 4.69
C GLU A 68 -14.83 -10.69 4.45
N LYS A 69 -15.17 -9.40 4.50
CA LYS A 69 -16.52 -8.90 4.20
C LYS A 69 -16.95 -9.22 2.76
N LYS A 70 -16.05 -9.05 1.79
CA LYS A 70 -16.34 -9.31 0.36
C LYS A 70 -16.53 -10.80 0.07
N THR A 71 -15.70 -11.64 0.65
CA THR A 71 -15.72 -13.09 0.41
C THR A 71 -16.68 -13.86 1.32
N GLY A 72 -17.15 -13.24 2.41
CA GLY A 72 -17.96 -13.89 3.43
C GLY A 72 -17.21 -14.94 4.26
N LYS A 73 -15.87 -14.94 4.19
CA LYS A 73 -14.99 -15.89 4.89
C LYS A 73 -14.13 -15.15 5.90
N ASN A 74 -14.01 -15.71 7.10
CA ASN A 74 -13.06 -15.23 8.11
C ASN A 74 -11.70 -15.90 7.90
N LEU A 75 -10.62 -15.13 8.02
CA LEU A 75 -9.25 -15.60 7.87
C LEU A 75 -8.58 -15.72 9.24
N GLU A 76 -7.76 -16.75 9.42
CA GLU A 76 -6.83 -16.81 10.53
C GLU A 76 -5.73 -15.75 10.34
N ARG A 77 -5.64 -14.79 11.27
CA ARG A 77 -4.65 -13.70 11.23
C ARG A 77 -3.41 -14.08 12.04
N LEU A 78 -2.27 -14.19 11.37
CA LEU A 78 -0.98 -14.52 11.96
C LEU A 78 -0.10 -13.29 12.03
N TYR A 79 0.09 -12.72 13.22
CA TYR A 79 0.91 -11.53 13.42
C TYR A 79 2.39 -11.89 13.59
N VAL A 80 3.28 -11.19 12.89
CA VAL A 80 4.72 -11.40 12.94
C VAL A 80 5.39 -10.15 13.54
N PRO A 81 5.95 -10.22 14.76
CA PRO A 81 6.63 -9.10 15.39
C PRO A 81 7.78 -8.57 14.55
N GLU A 82 8.07 -7.26 14.66
CA GLU A 82 9.12 -6.61 13.87
C GLU A 82 10.47 -7.32 13.97
N GLU A 83 10.88 -7.73 15.17
CA GLU A 83 12.15 -8.43 15.38
C GLU A 83 12.25 -9.71 14.54
N GLN A 84 11.14 -10.45 14.42
CA GLN A 84 11.08 -11.64 13.59
C GLN A 84 11.07 -11.29 12.10
N VAL A 85 10.44 -10.19 11.68
CA VAL A 85 10.52 -9.69 10.29
C VAL A 85 11.96 -9.35 9.92
N LEU A 86 12.68 -8.63 10.79
CA LEU A 86 14.08 -8.26 10.57
C LEU A 86 14.99 -9.49 10.47
N LYS A 87 14.78 -10.49 11.34
CA LYS A 87 15.49 -11.77 11.24
C LYS A 87 15.21 -12.48 9.91
N ASN A 88 13.94 -12.55 9.50
CA ASN A 88 13.57 -13.16 8.22
C ASN A 88 14.23 -12.45 7.02
N ILE A 89 14.36 -11.12 7.05
CA ILE A 89 15.07 -10.35 6.02
C ILE A 89 16.54 -10.76 5.94
N GLN A 90 17.21 -10.91 7.08
CA GLN A 90 18.63 -11.28 7.15
C GLN A 90 18.89 -12.71 6.65
N GLU A 91 17.96 -13.63 6.91
CA GLU A 91 18.09 -15.04 6.56
C GLU A 91 17.65 -15.36 5.12
N ALA A 92 16.79 -14.52 4.53
CA ALA A 92 16.26 -14.74 3.19
C ALA A 92 17.29 -14.43 2.08
N SER A 93 17.23 -15.19 0.98
CA SER A 93 17.99 -14.91 -0.24
C SER A 93 17.27 -13.90 -1.14
N VAL A 94 18.00 -13.31 -2.09
CA VAL A 94 17.41 -12.50 -3.17
C VAL A 94 16.49 -13.39 -4.03
N PRO A 95 15.30 -12.89 -4.47
CA PRO A 95 14.74 -11.55 -4.24
C PRO A 95 13.89 -11.40 -2.97
N MET A 96 13.74 -12.46 -2.17
CA MET A 96 12.83 -12.49 -1.03
C MET A 96 13.19 -11.47 0.06
N ASN A 97 14.47 -11.31 0.38
CA ASN A 97 14.92 -10.31 1.36
C ASN A 97 14.60 -8.86 0.95
N VAL A 98 14.64 -8.55 -0.35
CA VAL A 98 14.27 -7.24 -0.89
C VAL A 98 12.77 -7.01 -0.71
N GLY A 99 11.94 -7.99 -1.09
CA GLY A 99 10.49 -7.91 -0.92
C GLY A 99 10.09 -7.74 0.55
N LEU A 100 10.70 -8.51 1.46
CA LEU A 100 10.46 -8.38 2.91
C LEU A 100 10.92 -7.03 3.44
N SER A 101 12.06 -6.49 2.97
CA SER A 101 12.52 -5.15 3.35
C SER A 101 11.52 -4.06 2.95
N ILE A 102 10.98 -4.12 1.73
CA ILE A 102 9.97 -3.17 1.25
C ILE A 102 8.68 -3.27 2.07
N TYR A 103 8.25 -4.48 2.41
CA TYR A 103 7.05 -4.68 3.23
C TYR A 103 7.26 -4.25 4.69
N HIS A 104 8.47 -4.40 5.22
CA HIS A 104 8.82 -3.90 6.54
C HIS A 104 8.72 -2.37 6.60
N THR A 105 9.31 -1.65 5.64
CA THR A 105 9.22 -0.19 5.61
C THR A 105 7.79 0.30 5.41
N ALA A 106 7.03 -0.32 4.51
CA ALA A 106 5.65 0.05 4.23
C ALA A 106 4.68 -0.27 5.39
N PHE A 107 4.70 -1.49 5.92
CA PHE A 107 3.66 -1.98 6.84
C PHE A 107 4.07 -1.99 8.31
N VAL A 108 5.34 -1.82 8.64
CA VAL A 108 5.81 -1.74 10.03
C VAL A 108 6.27 -0.32 10.36
N LYS A 109 7.18 0.26 9.56
CA LYS A 109 7.67 1.63 9.79
C LYS A 109 6.71 2.73 9.31
N GLY A 110 5.81 2.39 8.39
CA GLY A 110 4.78 3.31 7.91
C GLY A 110 5.32 4.39 6.99
N ASP A 111 6.37 4.09 6.22
CA ASP A 111 7.08 5.06 5.38
C ASP A 111 6.20 5.68 4.28
N HIS A 112 5.00 5.14 4.03
CA HIS A 112 4.02 5.78 3.15
C HIS A 112 3.33 6.99 3.82
N THR A 113 3.22 7.03 5.15
CA THR A 113 2.36 7.97 5.89
C THR A 113 3.00 8.62 7.11
N ASN A 114 4.23 8.27 7.48
CA ASN A 114 4.91 8.78 8.68
C ASN A 114 5.54 10.17 8.52
N PHE A 115 5.18 10.91 7.47
CA PHE A 115 5.66 12.25 7.17
C PHE A 115 4.55 13.13 6.58
N GLU A 116 4.71 14.44 6.73
CA GLU A 116 3.90 15.47 6.06
C GLU A 116 4.57 15.87 4.75
N ILE A 117 3.76 16.12 3.71
CA ILE A 117 4.27 16.57 2.41
C ILE A 117 4.65 18.05 2.53
N GLU A 118 5.94 18.35 2.36
CA GLU A 118 6.46 19.71 2.39
C GLU A 118 6.18 20.43 1.05
N PRO A 119 5.33 21.48 1.03
CA PRO A 119 4.87 22.11 -0.21
C PRO A 119 6.00 22.69 -1.08
N SER A 120 7.15 23.04 -0.49
CA SER A 120 8.30 23.56 -1.24
C SER A 120 8.93 22.56 -2.20
N PHE A 121 8.76 21.24 -2.00
CA PHE A 121 9.28 20.21 -2.90
C PHE A 121 8.33 19.04 -3.18
N GLY A 122 7.14 19.01 -2.58
CA GLY A 122 6.17 17.93 -2.73
C GLY A 122 4.75 18.43 -2.95
N VAL A 123 3.97 17.66 -3.70
CA VAL A 123 2.53 17.88 -3.90
C VAL A 123 1.77 16.55 -3.91
N GLU A 124 0.49 16.55 -3.51
CA GLU A 124 -0.36 15.36 -3.52
C GLU A 124 -1.23 15.32 -4.79
N ALA A 125 -1.27 14.17 -5.46
CA ALA A 125 -1.85 14.02 -6.78
C ALA A 125 -3.37 14.23 -6.83
N SER A 126 -4.12 13.74 -5.84
CA SER A 126 -5.58 13.93 -5.77
C SER A 126 -5.98 15.37 -5.42
N GLU A 127 -5.10 16.12 -4.74
CA GLU A 127 -5.28 17.56 -4.52
C GLU A 127 -4.98 18.39 -5.78
N VAL A 128 -3.92 18.05 -6.52
CA VAL A 128 -3.53 18.77 -7.74
C VAL A 128 -4.49 18.47 -8.90
N TYR A 129 -4.99 17.23 -8.98
CA TYR A 129 -5.87 16.74 -10.04
C TYR A 129 -7.19 16.18 -9.48
N PRO A 130 -8.07 17.04 -8.92
CA PRO A 130 -9.32 16.60 -8.27
C PRO A 130 -10.33 15.97 -9.24
N ASP A 131 -10.18 16.22 -10.54
CA ASP A 131 -11.06 15.66 -11.58
C ASP A 131 -10.73 14.20 -11.91
N VAL A 132 -9.56 13.70 -11.51
CA VAL A 132 -9.18 12.29 -11.70
C VAL A 132 -9.94 11.44 -10.69
N LYS A 133 -10.83 10.60 -11.21
CA LYS A 133 -11.57 9.60 -10.44
C LYS A 133 -10.70 8.36 -10.23
N TYR A 134 -9.89 8.37 -9.19
CA TYR A 134 -9.11 7.19 -8.79
C TYR A 134 -10.01 6.06 -8.31
N THR A 135 -9.52 4.82 -8.42
CA THR A 135 -10.20 3.60 -7.97
C THR A 135 -10.01 3.42 -6.45
N PRO A 136 -11.08 3.42 -5.64
CA PRO A 136 -10.99 3.14 -4.20
C PRO A 136 -10.53 1.70 -3.93
N ILE A 137 -9.80 1.47 -2.84
CA ILE A 137 -9.28 0.13 -2.48
C ILE A 137 -10.38 -0.95 -2.40
N ASP A 138 -11.58 -0.57 -1.95
CA ASP A 138 -12.73 -1.49 -1.94
C ASP A 138 -13.09 -1.97 -3.35
N GLU A 139 -13.05 -1.09 -4.35
CA GLU A 139 -13.31 -1.43 -5.75
C GLU A 139 -12.15 -2.20 -6.37
N ILE A 140 -10.91 -1.85 -6.04
CA ILE A 140 -9.71 -2.59 -6.45
C ILE A 140 -9.82 -4.06 -6.02
N LEU A 141 -10.34 -4.35 -4.82
CA LEU A 141 -10.48 -5.73 -4.33
C LEU A 141 -11.51 -6.55 -5.11
N ASN A 142 -12.49 -5.92 -5.78
CA ASN A 142 -13.53 -6.65 -6.52
C ASN A 142 -12.97 -7.45 -7.70
N GLN A 143 -11.81 -7.09 -8.24
CA GLN A 143 -11.19 -7.82 -9.35
C GLN A 143 -10.67 -9.22 -8.96
N TYR A 144 -10.63 -9.51 -7.65
CA TYR A 144 -10.07 -10.74 -7.10
C TYR A 144 -11.11 -11.70 -6.50
N VAL A 145 -12.37 -11.26 -6.40
CA VAL A 145 -13.48 -12.03 -5.83
C VAL A 145 -14.08 -12.97 -6.86
#